data_AF-A0A7C4ZS00-F1
#
_entry.id   AF-A0A7C4ZS00-F1
#
_cell.length_a   1.000
_cell.length_b   1.000
_cell.length_c   1.000
_cell.angle_alpha   90.00
_cell.angle_beta   90.00
_cell.angle_gamma   90.00
#
_symmetry.space_group_name_H-M   'P 1'
#
loop_
_entity.id
_entity.type
_entity.pdbx_description
1 polymer ?
#
loop_
_entity_poly.entity_id
_entity_poly.type
_entity_poly.pdbx_seq_one_letter_code
_entity_poly.pdbx_strand_id
1 'polypeptide(L)'
;MASTAGGFLIGFGFCFLLVCFGVYMVLAQYYGQIMVWRSNVEQIYYMTHSQAYVASMNALERLSPYVNRIADAISWIPGLGWLADPLRQIGGAGSSMRKIYEASEAAYRGIQVVEVAPQFLTYGILFGLILMVAGVVLVVRARRKSQYMHR
;
A
#
# COMPACT_ATOMS: atom_id res chain seq x y z
N MET A 1 -13.82 -34.92 -19.17
CA MET A 1 -13.13 -33.71 -18.65
C MET A 1 -13.87 -32.99 -17.51
N ALA A 2 -15.17 -33.24 -17.25
CA ALA A 2 -15.89 -32.56 -16.15
C ALA A 2 -15.34 -32.88 -14.73
N SER A 3 -14.73 -34.05 -14.53
CA SER A 3 -14.17 -34.47 -13.23
C SER A 3 -12.91 -33.69 -12.84
N THR A 4 -12.07 -33.31 -13.81
CA THR A 4 -10.85 -32.52 -13.55
C THR A 4 -11.17 -31.05 -13.28
N ALA A 5 -12.17 -30.49 -13.99
CA ALA A 5 -12.64 -29.13 -13.75
C ALA A 5 -13.26 -28.94 -12.35
N GLY A 6 -14.04 -29.93 -11.87
CA GLY A 6 -14.63 -29.89 -10.53
C GLY A 6 -13.58 -29.93 -9.41
N GLY A 7 -12.58 -30.81 -9.52
CA GLY A 7 -11.46 -30.86 -8.57
C GLY A 7 -10.61 -29.59 -8.56
N PHE A 8 -10.36 -28.99 -9.74
CA PHE A 8 -9.65 -27.72 -9.86
C PHE A 8 -10.38 -26.58 -9.14
N LEU A 9 -11.70 -26.44 -9.34
CA LEU A 9 -12.50 -25.39 -8.70
C LEU A 9 -12.51 -25.51 -7.17
N ILE A 10 -12.56 -26.74 -6.64
CA ILE A 10 -12.47 -26.98 -5.19
C ILE A 10 -11.09 -26.55 -4.68
N GLY A 11 -10.01 -27.01 -5.32
CA GLY A 11 -8.65 -26.69 -4.91
C GLY A 11 -8.35 -25.19 -4.98
N PHE A 12 -8.74 -24.54 -6.08
CA PHE A 12 -8.57 -23.10 -6.26
C PHE A 12 -9.42 -22.30 -5.26
N GLY A 13 -10.69 -22.68 -5.07
CA GLY A 13 -11.58 -22.04 -4.09
C GLY A 13 -11.04 -22.14 -2.66
N PHE A 14 -10.49 -23.30 -2.29
CA PHE A 14 -9.85 -23.51 -0.99
C PHE A 14 -8.58 -22.67 -0.81
N CYS A 15 -7.67 -22.65 -1.79
CA CYS A 15 -6.49 -21.80 -1.74
C CYS A 15 -6.84 -20.32 -1.65
N PHE A 16 -7.83 -19.86 -2.42
CA PHE A 16 -8.31 -18.48 -2.38
C PHE A 16 -8.88 -18.12 -1.00
N LEU A 17 -9.66 -19.02 -0.40
CA LEU A 17 -10.17 -18.87 0.96
C LEU A 17 -9.05 -18.72 2.00
N LEU A 18 -8.03 -19.57 1.93
CA LEU A 18 -6.90 -19.50 2.85
C LEU A 18 -6.15 -18.17 2.74
N VAL A 19 -5.94 -17.66 1.53
CA VAL A 19 -5.30 -16.37 1.31
C VAL A 19 -6.16 -15.24 1.85
N CYS A 20 -7.45 -15.19 1.50
CA CYS A 20 -8.37 -14.15 1.99
C CYS A 20 -8.48 -14.17 3.52
N PHE A 21 -8.58 -15.35 4.12
CA PHE A 21 -8.65 -15.51 5.57
C PHE A 21 -7.34 -15.11 6.26
N GLY A 22 -6.19 -15.51 5.71
CA GLY A 22 -4.87 -15.14 6.23
C GLY A 22 -4.67 -13.61 6.23
N VAL A 23 -4.99 -12.95 5.12
CA VAL A 23 -4.93 -11.48 5.02
C VAL A 23 -5.92 -10.84 5.98
N TYR A 24 -7.13 -11.37 6.11
CA TYR A 24 -8.15 -10.88 7.05
C TYR A 24 -7.67 -10.93 8.50
N MET A 25 -7.03 -12.04 8.92
CA MET A 25 -6.49 -12.19 10.27
C MET A 25 -5.39 -11.18 10.56
N VAL A 26 -4.44 -10.99 9.63
CA VAL A 26 -3.39 -9.98 9.76
C VAL A 26 -4.00 -8.58 9.83
N LEU A 27 -4.94 -8.27 8.94
CA LEU A 27 -5.62 -6.99 8.95
C LEU A 27 -6.35 -6.75 10.27
N ALA A 28 -7.13 -7.72 10.76
CA ALA A 28 -7.87 -7.62 12.02
C ALA A 28 -6.95 -7.37 13.23
N GLN A 29 -5.75 -7.96 13.24
CA GLN A 29 -4.77 -7.74 14.30
C GLN A 29 -4.25 -6.29 14.35
N TYR A 30 -4.00 -5.67 13.20
CA TYR A 30 -3.41 -4.33 13.11
C TYR A 30 -4.44 -3.22 12.85
N TYR A 31 -5.69 -3.55 12.49
CA TYR A 31 -6.71 -2.59 12.07
C TYR A 31 -6.94 -1.50 13.13
N GLY A 32 -7.13 -1.91 14.38
CA GLY A 32 -7.34 -0.97 15.49
C GLY A 32 -6.18 0.00 15.66
N GLN A 33 -4.94 -0.48 15.55
CA GLN A 33 -3.77 0.39 15.63
C GLN A 33 -3.75 1.35 14.44
N ILE A 34 -3.88 0.87 13.20
CA ILE A 34 -3.84 1.71 11.99
C ILE A 34 -4.89 2.82 12.04
N MET A 35 -6.11 2.51 12.51
CA MET A 35 -7.20 3.49 12.58
C MET A 35 -6.95 4.59 13.63
N VAL A 36 -6.15 4.34 14.67
CA VAL A 36 -5.74 5.39 15.63
C VAL A 36 -4.85 6.44 14.94
N TRP A 37 -3.99 6.03 14.01
CA TRP A 37 -3.10 6.95 13.28
C TRP A 37 -3.82 7.74 12.18
N ARG A 38 -5.06 7.38 11.85
CA ARG A 38 -5.82 7.99 10.75
C ARG A 38 -5.86 9.51 10.82
N SER A 39 -6.31 10.07 11.94
CA SER A 39 -6.43 11.52 12.10
C SER A 39 -5.09 12.23 11.90
N ASN A 40 -4.00 11.64 12.39
CA ASN A 40 -2.66 12.21 12.25
C ASN A 40 -2.18 12.16 10.80
N VAL A 41 -2.41 11.04 10.11
CA VAL A 41 -2.04 10.89 8.70
C VAL A 41 -2.84 11.84 7.82
N GLU A 42 -4.15 11.99 8.06
CA GLU A 42 -4.99 12.96 7.36
C GLU A 42 -4.49 14.40 7.58
N GLN A 43 -4.19 14.77 8.82
CA GLN A 43 -3.67 16.09 9.14
C GLN A 43 -2.34 16.36 8.42
N ILE A 44 -1.39 15.42 8.48
CA ILE A 44 -0.10 15.55 7.80
C ILE A 44 -0.31 15.66 6.29
N TYR A 45 -1.17 14.83 5.70
CA TYR A 45 -1.49 14.87 4.28
C TYR A 45 -2.00 16.24 3.85
N TYR A 46 -2.99 16.79 4.56
CA TYR A 46 -3.53 18.12 4.22
C TYR A 46 -2.50 19.24 4.40
N MET A 47 -1.61 19.14 5.40
CA MET A 47 -0.53 20.10 5.59
C MET A 47 0.49 20.05 4.44
N THR A 48 0.96 18.85 4.09
CA THR A 48 1.99 18.65 3.04
C THR A 48 1.46 18.93 1.64
N HIS A 49 0.15 18.71 1.39
CA HIS A 49 -0.49 18.98 0.11
C HIS A 49 -1.09 20.39 0.01
N SER A 50 -0.87 21.23 1.02
CA SER A 50 -1.27 22.64 0.95
C SER A 50 -0.46 23.40 -0.10
N GLN A 51 -1.09 24.38 -0.76
CA GLN A 51 -0.42 25.21 -1.76
C GLN A 51 0.83 25.90 -1.19
N ALA A 52 0.78 26.34 0.07
CA ALA A 52 1.89 26.98 0.75
C ALA A 52 3.10 26.03 0.93
N TYR A 53 2.84 24.77 1.30
CA TYR A 53 3.89 23.76 1.45
C TYR A 53 4.54 23.44 0.10
N VAL A 54 3.74 23.19 -0.94
CA VAL A 54 4.23 22.89 -2.29
C VAL A 54 5.02 24.06 -2.88
N ALA A 55 4.56 25.30 -2.68
CA ALA A 55 5.29 26.49 -3.09
C ALA A 55 6.64 26.61 -2.37
N SER A 56 6.68 26.37 -1.06
CA SER A 56 7.90 26.42 -0.25
C SER A 56 8.91 25.33 -0.66
N MET A 57 8.43 24.10 -0.85
CA MET A 57 9.23 22.98 -1.36
C MET A 57 9.88 23.32 -2.70
N ASN A 58 9.09 23.81 -3.66
CA ASN A 58 9.58 24.18 -4.99
C ASN A 58 10.57 25.35 -4.94
N ALA A 59 10.33 26.34 -4.07
CA ALA A 59 11.26 27.45 -3.87
C ALA A 59 12.61 26.95 -3.31
N LEU A 60 12.60 26.08 -2.31
CA LEU A 60 13.81 25.51 -1.71
C LEU A 60 14.58 24.63 -2.71
N GLU A 61 13.90 23.84 -3.54
CA GLU A 61 14.58 23.06 -4.58
C GLU A 61 15.24 23.94 -5.64
N ARG A 62 14.59 25.04 -6.03
CA ARG A 62 15.18 26.03 -6.96
C ARG A 62 16.37 26.76 -6.35
N LEU A 63 16.34 27.00 -5.04
CA LEU A 63 17.44 27.67 -4.31
C LEU A 63 18.61 26.73 -4.01
N SER A 64 18.37 25.42 -3.90
CA SER A 64 19.36 24.38 -3.59
C SER A 64 20.70 24.54 -4.34
N PRO A 65 20.75 24.65 -5.69
CA PRO A 65 22.02 24.77 -6.40
C PRO A 65 22.78 26.05 -6.04
N TYR A 66 22.09 27.15 -5.74
CA TYR A 66 22.72 28.41 -5.34
C TYR A 66 23.28 28.30 -3.93
N VAL A 67 22.51 27.75 -2.99
CA VAL A 67 22.92 27.55 -1.60
C VAL A 67 24.12 26.61 -1.52
N ASN A 68 24.14 25.53 -2.31
CA ASN A 68 25.27 24.60 -2.36
C ASN A 68 26.54 25.27 -2.92
N ARG A 69 26.42 26.09 -3.97
CA ARG A 69 27.57 26.86 -4.49
C ARG A 69 28.12 27.86 -3.46
N ILE A 70 27.24 28.51 -2.70
CA ILE A 70 27.63 29.42 -1.62
C ILE A 70 28.33 28.63 -0.51
N ALA A 71 27.78 27.48 -0.10
CA ALA A 71 28.39 26.60 0.88
C ALA A 71 29.78 26.13 0.45
N ASP A 72 29.91 25.73 -0.81
CA ASP A 72 31.19 25.34 -1.39
C ASP A 72 32.17 26.51 -1.34
N ALA A 73 31.79 27.71 -1.79
CA ALA A 73 32.65 28.91 -1.74
C ALA A 73 33.09 29.26 -0.30
N ILE A 74 32.17 29.19 0.66
CA ILE A 74 32.44 29.47 2.09
C ILE A 74 33.38 28.43 2.70
N SER A 75 33.34 27.18 2.23
CA SER A 75 34.25 26.13 2.71
C SER A 75 35.72 26.41 2.45
N TRP A 76 36.04 27.23 1.43
CA TRP A 76 37.41 27.65 1.10
C TRP A 76 37.89 28.85 1.93
N ILE A 77 37.01 29.52 2.66
CA ILE A 77 37.38 30.71 3.45
C ILE A 77 37.89 30.28 4.83
N PRO A 78 39.14 30.63 5.21
CA PRO A 78 39.68 30.32 6.53
C PRO A 78 38.78 30.88 7.65
N GLY A 79 38.35 30.02 8.57
CA GLY A 79 37.52 30.38 9.71
C GLY A 79 36.01 30.36 9.48
N LEU A 80 35.51 30.21 8.24
CA LEU A 80 34.08 30.16 7.93
C LEU A 80 33.57 28.79 7.44
N GLY A 81 34.45 27.81 7.25
CA GLY A 81 34.07 26.49 6.73
C GLY A 81 32.99 25.75 7.55
N TRP A 82 32.83 26.06 8.84
CA TRP A 82 31.79 25.49 9.71
C TRP A 82 30.35 25.86 9.26
N LEU A 83 30.17 26.94 8.49
CA LEU A 83 28.87 27.35 7.93
C LEU A 83 28.48 26.59 6.67
N ALA A 84 29.43 25.93 6.00
CA ALA A 84 29.16 25.23 4.76
C ALA A 84 28.15 24.09 4.94
N ASP A 85 28.26 23.32 6.02
CA ASP A 85 27.39 22.16 6.24
C ASP A 85 25.94 22.54 6.57
N PRO A 86 25.64 23.51 7.48
CA PRO A 86 24.29 24.03 7.65
C PRO A 86 23.68 24.58 6.37
N LEU A 87 24.46 25.26 5.53
CA LEU A 87 23.99 25.76 4.24
C LEU A 87 23.64 24.60 3.29
N ARG A 88 24.48 23.57 3.19
CA ARG A 88 24.15 22.37 2.40
C ARG A 88 22.87 21.68 2.88
N GLN A 89 22.60 21.67 4.19
CA GLN A 89 21.35 21.14 4.73
C GLN A 89 20.13 21.93 4.26
N ILE A 90 20.23 23.27 4.17
CA ILE A 90 19.18 24.11 3.57
C ILE A 90 18.98 23.74 2.10
N GLY A 91 20.08 23.52 1.37
CA GLY A 91 20.02 23.03 -0.01
C GLY A 91 19.32 21.67 -0.13
N GLY A 92 19.41 20.82 0.89
CA GLY A 92 18.69 19.54 0.95
C GLY A 92 17.23 19.63 1.42
N ALA A 93 16.81 20.74 2.04
CA ALA A 93 15.51 20.85 2.71
C ALA A 93 14.32 20.63 1.76
N GLY A 94 14.38 21.15 0.54
CA GLY A 94 13.34 20.94 -0.47
C GLY A 94 13.15 19.44 -0.80
N SER A 95 14.24 18.70 -0.95
CA SER A 95 14.18 17.25 -1.20
C SER A 95 13.63 16.46 -0.01
N SER A 96 13.94 16.89 1.23
CA SER A 96 13.38 16.29 2.44
C SER A 96 11.87 16.56 2.55
N MET A 97 11.43 17.77 2.20
CA MET A 97 10.00 18.10 2.13
C MET A 97 9.28 17.24 1.08
N ARG A 98 9.89 17.02 -0.10
CA ARG A 98 9.32 16.12 -1.12
C ARG A 98 9.17 14.68 -0.61
N LYS A 99 10.16 14.15 0.11
CA LYS A 99 10.05 12.81 0.72
C LYS A 99 8.90 12.73 1.73
N ILE A 100 8.69 13.78 2.52
CA ILE A 100 7.57 13.85 3.48
C ILE A 100 6.23 13.93 2.73
N TYR A 101 6.16 14.72 1.66
CA TYR A 101 4.99 14.78 0.77
C TYR A 101 4.61 13.39 0.24
N GLU A 102 5.56 12.69 -0.39
CA GLU A 102 5.35 11.35 -0.96
C GLU A 102 4.98 10.31 0.12
N ALA A 103 5.67 10.34 1.27
CA ALA A 103 5.37 9.45 2.39
C ALA A 103 3.96 9.69 2.95
N SER A 104 3.54 10.95 3.06
CA SER A 104 2.19 11.30 3.52
C SER A 104 1.11 10.84 2.54
N GLU A 105 1.36 10.92 1.23
CA GLU A 105 0.45 10.40 0.21
C GLU A 105 0.34 8.88 0.26
N ALA A 106 1.46 8.17 0.39
CA ALA A 106 1.48 6.72 0.53
C ALA A 106 0.75 6.26 1.80
N ALA A 107 0.97 6.94 2.92
CA ALA A 107 0.28 6.66 4.17
C ALA A 107 -1.23 6.90 4.07
N TYR A 108 -1.64 8.02 3.47
CA TYR A 108 -3.06 8.35 3.26
C TYR A 108 -3.76 7.31 2.40
N ARG A 109 -3.17 6.95 1.24
CA ARG A 109 -3.68 5.88 0.37
C ARG A 109 -3.72 4.52 1.09
N GLY A 110 -2.69 4.21 1.87
CA GLY A 110 -2.62 2.98 2.66
C GLY A 110 -3.78 2.84 3.63
N ILE A 111 -4.14 3.93 4.33
CA ILE A 111 -5.27 3.95 5.25
C ILE A 111 -6.60 3.78 4.51
N GLN A 112 -6.79 4.44 3.36
CA GLN A 112 -7.99 4.26 2.54
C GLN A 112 -8.17 2.80 2.09
N VAL A 113 -7.08 2.12 1.72
CA VAL A 113 -7.11 0.70 1.36
C VAL A 113 -7.48 -0.16 2.58
N VAL A 114 -6.89 0.12 3.74
CA VAL A 114 -7.19 -0.60 4.99
C VAL A 114 -8.66 -0.45 5.40
N GLU A 115 -9.28 0.70 5.16
CA GLU A 115 -10.70 0.96 5.49
C GLU A 115 -11.66 0.10 4.66
N VAL A 116 -11.35 -0.12 3.37
CA VAL A 116 -12.19 -0.92 2.46
C VAL A 116 -11.80 -2.40 2.39
N ALA A 117 -10.57 -2.74 2.79
CA ALA A 117 -10.04 -4.11 2.71
C ALA A 117 -10.93 -5.17 3.40
N PRO A 118 -11.54 -4.94 4.59
CA PRO A 118 -12.41 -5.93 5.22
C PRO A 118 -13.60 -6.33 4.34
N GLN A 119 -14.18 -5.36 3.61
CA GLN A 119 -15.30 -5.62 2.71
C GLN A 119 -14.86 -6.49 1.53
N PHE A 120 -13.76 -6.15 0.87
CA PHE A 120 -13.21 -6.93 -0.24
C PHE A 120 -12.80 -8.34 0.18
N LEU A 121 -12.19 -8.50 1.35
CA LEU A 121 -11.81 -9.81 1.89
C LEU A 121 -13.05 -10.66 2.20
N THR A 122 -14.12 -10.06 2.72
CA THR A 122 -15.39 -10.76 2.96
C THR A 122 -16.02 -11.24 1.66
N TYR A 123 -16.04 -10.39 0.62
CA TYR A 123 -16.50 -10.80 -0.71
C TYR A 123 -15.61 -11.89 -1.33
N GLY A 124 -14.30 -11.81 -1.11
CA GLY A 124 -13.36 -12.86 -1.52
C GLY A 124 -13.67 -14.20 -0.86
N ILE A 125 -13.93 -14.21 0.45
CA ILE A 125 -14.32 -15.43 1.18
C ILE A 125 -15.62 -16.01 0.60
N LEU A 126 -16.66 -15.19 0.40
CA LEU A 126 -17.91 -15.64 -0.20
C LEU A 126 -17.71 -16.21 -1.60
N PHE A 127 -16.90 -15.55 -2.43
CA PHE A 127 -16.58 -16.03 -3.77
C PHE A 127 -15.84 -17.38 -3.74
N GLY A 128 -14.86 -17.55 -2.85
CA GLY A 128 -14.17 -18.82 -2.67
C GLY A 128 -15.09 -19.96 -2.22
N LEU A 129 -16.05 -19.68 -1.33
CA LEU A 129 -17.10 -20.64 -0.94
C LEU A 129 -17.97 -21.05 -2.14
N ILE A 130 -18.39 -20.09 -2.97
CA ILE A 130 -19.19 -20.36 -4.18
C ILE A 130 -18.43 -21.27 -5.14
N LEU A 131 -17.14 -21.00 -5.36
CA LEU A 131 -16.29 -21.85 -6.22
C LEU A 131 -16.17 -23.28 -5.70
N MET A 132 -16.01 -23.46 -4.39
CA MET A 132 -16.00 -24.80 -3.80
C MET A 132 -17.33 -25.52 -4.00
N VAL A 133 -18.46 -24.86 -3.73
CA VAL A 133 -19.80 -25.45 -3.92
C VAL A 133 -20.01 -25.85 -5.39
N ALA A 134 -19.68 -24.97 -6.33
CA ALA A 134 -19.77 -25.25 -7.76
C ALA A 134 -18.88 -26.45 -8.16
N GLY A 135 -17.65 -26.50 -7.64
CA GLY A 135 -16.72 -27.61 -7.85
C GLY A 135 -17.28 -28.94 -7.33
N VAL A 136 -17.82 -28.95 -6.10
CA VAL A 136 -18.47 -30.15 -5.51
C VAL A 136 -19.65 -30.61 -6.37
N VAL A 137 -20.53 -29.70 -6.78
CA VAL A 137 -21.69 -30.02 -7.63
C VAL A 137 -21.25 -30.66 -8.95
N LEU A 138 -20.19 -30.14 -9.58
CA LEU A 138 -19.65 -30.71 -10.82
C LEU A 138 -19.07 -32.11 -10.62
N VAL A 139 -18.34 -32.34 -9.53
CA VAL A 139 -17.80 -33.68 -9.19
C VAL A 139 -18.93 -34.67 -8.96
N VAL A 140 -19.95 -34.30 -8.17
CA VAL A 140 -21.12 -35.16 -7.89
C VAL A 140 -21.89 -35.47 -9.18
N ARG A 141 -22.12 -34.47 -10.03
CA ARG A 141 -22.81 -34.66 -11.32
C ARG A 141 -22.04 -35.57 -12.27
N ALA A 142 -20.72 -35.44 -12.32
CA ALA A 142 -19.86 -36.29 -13.13
C ALA A 142 -19.88 -37.75 -12.63
N ARG A 143 -19.82 -37.97 -11.31
CA ARG A 143 -19.93 -39.30 -10.71
C ARG A 143 -21.26 -39.97 -11.02
N ARG A 144 -22.38 -39.24 -10.89
CA ARG A 144 -23.72 -39.79 -11.22
C ARG A 144 -23.78 -40.23 -12.68
N LYS A 145 -23.32 -39.39 -13.64
CA LYS A 145 -23.29 -39.77 -15.06
C LYS A 145 -22.48 -41.02 -15.34
N SER A 146 -21.34 -41.20 -14.65
CA SER A 146 -20.51 -42.40 -14.79
C SER A 146 -21.23 -43.68 -14.35
N GLN A 147 -22.03 -43.62 -13.27
CA GLN A 147 -22.75 -44.79 -12.76
C GLN A 147 -23.90 -45.23 -13.68
N TYR A 148 -24.54 -44.30 -14.40
CA TYR A 148 -25.61 -44.63 -15.36
C TYR A 148 -25.08 -45.25 -16.65
N MET A 149 -23.82 -45.04 -17.04
CA MET A 149 -23.25 -45.64 -18.25
C MET A 149 -22.73 -47.08 -18.04
N HIS A 150 -22.66 -47.55 -16.80
CA HIS A 150 -22.27 -48.92 -16.45
C HIS A 150 -23.44 -49.83 -16.06
N ARG A 151 -24.69 -49.36 -16.22
CA ARG A 151 -25.91 -50.17 -16.13
C ARG A 151 -26.51 -50.31 -17.52
#